data_AF-A0A3B8H831-F1
#
_entry.id   AF-A0A3B8H831-F1
#
_cell.length_a   1.000
_cell.length_b   1.000
_cell.length_c   1.000
_cell.angle_alpha   90.00
_cell.angle_beta   90.00
_cell.angle_gamma   90.00
#
_symmetry.space_group_name_H-M   'P 1'
#
loop_
_entity.id
_entity.type
_entity.pdbx_description
1 polymer ?
#
loop_
_entity_poly.entity_id
_entity_poly.type
_entity_poly.pdbx_seq_one_letter_code
_entity_poly.pdbx_strand_id
1 'polypeptide(L)' 'YPVEWGMDLQAEHERYLTEEKIKRPVILIHFPRALKPFYMRVNEDDRTVAAMDVLVP' A
#
# COMPACT_ATOMS: atom_id res chain seq x y z
N TYR A 1 14.86 -7.63 -2.50
CA TYR A 1 13.49 -7.99 -2.89
C TYR A 1 13.04 -7.01 -3.95
N PRO A 2 12.90 -7.44 -5.21
CA PRO A 2 12.48 -6.54 -6.28
C PRO A 2 11.05 -6.06 -6.00
N VAL A 3 10.83 -4.76 -6.13
CA VAL A 3 9.54 -4.12 -5.95
C VAL A 3 9.00 -3.71 -7.32
N GLU A 4 7.79 -4.15 -7.64
CA GLU A 4 7.11 -3.87 -8.90
C GLU A 4 5.69 -3.38 -8.65
N TRP A 5 5.15 -2.56 -9.57
CA TRP A 5 3.78 -2.08 -9.43
C TRP A 5 2.79 -3.24 -9.59
N GLY A 6 1.81 -3.33 -8.68
CA GLY A 6 0.82 -4.40 -8.68
C GLY A 6 1.16 -5.60 -7.78
N MET A 7 2.34 -5.60 -7.15
CA MET A 7 2.65 -6.57 -6.09
C MET A 7 2.20 -6.07 -4.72
N ASP A 8 1.97 -7.01 -3.80
CA ASP A 8 1.74 -6.68 -2.40
C ASP A 8 3.04 -6.35 -1.67
N LEU A 9 2.99 -5.42 -0.73
CA LEU A 9 4.16 -5.05 0.06
C LEU A 9 4.39 -6.10 1.15
N GLN A 10 5.62 -6.63 1.20
CA GLN A 10 6.06 -7.44 2.33
C GLN A 10 6.39 -6.56 3.54
N ALA A 11 6.33 -7.14 4.74
CA ALA A 11 6.61 -6.44 6.00
C ALA A 11 7.96 -5.70 6.03
N GLU A 12 8.99 -6.22 5.36
CA GLU A 12 10.29 -5.53 5.28
C GLU A 12 10.22 -4.20 4.50
N HIS A 13 9.37 -4.12 3.48
CA HIS A 13 9.19 -2.90 2.68
C HIS A 13 8.41 -1.87 3.48
N GLU A 14 7.39 -2.31 4.21
CA GLU A 14 6.60 -1.46 5.12
C GLU A 14 7.48 -0.87 6.22
N ARG A 15 8.30 -1.72 6.88
CA ARG A 15 9.27 -1.30 7.89
C ARG A 15 10.32 -0.35 7.33
N TYR A 16 10.83 -0.62 6.13
CA TYR A 16 11.76 0.32 5.48
C TYR A 16 11.13 1.71 5.27
N LEU A 17 9.85 1.77 4.87
CA LEU A 17 9.15 3.03 4.71
C LEU A 17 8.99 3.78 6.05
N THR A 18 8.57 3.10 7.11
CA THR A 18 8.30 3.73 8.41
C THR A 18 9.56 4.03 9.23
N GLU A 19 10.50 3.09 9.31
CA GLU A 19 11.68 3.14 10.20
C GLU A 19 12.88 3.84 9.55
N GLU A 20 13.13 3.60 8.25
CA GLU A 20 14.37 4.06 7.60
C GLU A 20 14.15 5.30 6.72
N LYS A 21 13.14 5.25 5.84
CA LYS A 21 12.93 6.28 4.81
C LYS A 21 12.20 7.51 5.33
N ILE A 22 11.06 7.31 5.99
CA ILE A 22 10.19 8.42 6.46
C ILE A 22 10.40 8.72 7.95
N LYS A 23 10.79 7.71 8.75
CA LYS A 23 11.04 7.83 10.20
C LYS A 23 9.84 8.32 11.01
N ARG A 24 8.63 8.01 10.53
CA ARG A 24 7.33 8.40 11.09
C ARG A 24 6.25 7.40 10.65
N PRO A 25 5.09 7.33 11.31
CA PRO A 25 3.94 6.60 10.79
C PRO A 25 3.58 7.03 9.36
N VAL A 26 3.27 6.06 8.51
CA VAL A 26 2.94 6.26 7.09
C VAL A 26 1.56 5.69 6.82
N ILE A 27 0.72 6.44 6.10
CA ILE A 27 -0.55 5.92 5.61
C ILE A 27 -0.37 5.65 4.12
N LEU A 28 -0.49 4.38 3.72
CA LEU A 28 -0.52 3.98 2.33
C LEU A 28 -1.97 4.00 1.85
N ILE A 29 -2.19 4.62 0.69
CA ILE A 29 -3.53 4.78 0.09
C ILE A 29 -3.50 4.34 -1.37
N HIS A 30 -4.69 4.08 -1.93
CA HIS A 30 -4.88 3.77 -3.36
C HIS A 30 -4.16 2.48 -3.81
N PHE A 31 -4.43 1.38 -3.13
CA PHE A 31 -3.88 0.08 -3.50
C PHE A 31 -4.41 -0.43 -4.85
N PRO A 32 -3.62 -1.22 -5.61
CA PRO A 32 -4.09 -1.91 -6.81
C PRO A 32 -5.34 -2.74 -6.54
N ARG A 33 -6.35 -2.61 -7.42
CA ARG A 33 -7.65 -3.30 -7.30
C ARG A 33 -7.50 -4.82 -7.17
N ALA A 34 -6.53 -5.42 -7.85
CA ALA A 34 -6.30 -6.87 -7.85
C ALA A 34 -5.84 -7.42 -6.49
N LEU A 35 -5.34 -6.57 -5.59
CA LEU A 35 -4.76 -6.97 -4.30
C LEU A 35 -5.74 -6.88 -3.13
N LYS A 36 -6.89 -6.22 -3.32
CA LYS A 36 -7.82 -5.92 -2.23
C LYS A 36 -9.20 -6.53 -2.49
N PRO A 37 -10.01 -6.76 -1.43
CA PRO A 37 -11.33 -7.39 -1.54
C PRO A 37 -12.31 -6.67 -2.48
N PHE A 38 -13.23 -7.45 -3.04
CA PHE A 38 -14.21 -6.99 -4.04
C PHE A 38 -15.15 -5.87 -3.58
N TYR A 39 -15.31 -5.68 -2.27
CA TYR A 39 -16.21 -4.67 -1.70
C TYR A 39 -15.60 -3.27 -1.62
N MET A 40 -14.29 -3.12 -1.90
CA MET A 40 -13.65 -1.81 -1.86
C MET A 40 -14.05 -0.99 -3.09
N ARG A 41 -14.36 0.30 -2.86
CA ARG A 41 -14.72 1.23 -3.95
C ARG A 41 -13.55 1.38 -4.93
N VAL A 42 -13.82 1.21 -6.22
CA VAL A 42 -12.84 1.47 -7.29
C VAL A 42 -12.72 2.98 -7.51
N ASN A 43 -11.48 3.47 -7.67
CA ASN A 43 -11.20 4.89 -7.93
C ASN A 43 -11.45 5.23 -9.41
N GLU A 44 -11.39 6.53 -9.76
CA GLU A 44 -11.64 7.03 -11.12
C GLU A 44 -10.63 6.52 -12.16
N ASP A 45 -9.46 6.05 -11.71
CA ASP A 45 -8.41 5.47 -12.56
C ASP A 45 -8.71 4.03 -13.02
N ASP A 46 -9.79 3.41 -12.51
CA ASP A 46 -10.19 2.00 -12.69
C ASP A 46 -9.09 0.96 -12.40
N ARG A 47 -8.01 1.38 -11.73
CA ARG A 47 -6.80 0.59 -11.44
C ARG A 47 -6.58 0.40 -9.96
N THR A 48 -6.99 1.37 -9.16
CA THR A 48 -6.82 1.36 -7.71
C THR A 48 -8.16 1.35 -6.99
N VAL A 49 -8.15 0.96 -5.71
CA VAL A 49 -9.31 1.01 -4.83
C VAL A 49 -9.08 1.99 -3.69
N ALA A 50 -10.17 2.48 -3.09
CA ALA A 50 -10.16 3.36 -1.92
C ALA A 50 -9.82 2.56 -0.65
N ALA A 51 -8.61 2.01 -0.62
CA ALA A 51 -8.02 1.31 0.52
C ALA A 51 -7.03 2.22 1.23
N MET A 52 -6.89 2.03 2.55
CA MET A 52 -5.83 2.63 3.35
C MET A 52 -5.24 1.59 4.30
N ASP A 53 -3.92 1.58 4.44
CA ASP A 53 -3.21 0.81 5.45
C ASP A 53 -2.35 1.78 6.28
N VAL A 54 -2.45 1.70 7.61
CA VAL A 54 -1.71 2.56 8.54
C VAL A 54 -0.48 1.79 9.03
N LEU A 55 0.69 2.23 8.58
CA LEU A 55 1.98 1.65 8.96
C LEU A 55 2.56 2.46 10.12
N VAL A 56 2.87 1.75 11.20
CA VAL A 56 3.56 2.31 12.37
C VAL A 56 4.96 1.68 12.48
N PRO A 57 6.00 2.46 12.83
CA PRO A 57 7.31 1.91 13.14
C PRO A 57 7.30 1.10 14.45
#